data_AF-A0A2V6FUT5-F1
#
_entry.id   AF-A0A2V6FUT5-F1
#
_cell.length_a   1.000
_cell.length_b   1.000
_cell.length_c   1.000
_cell.angle_alpha   90.00
_cell.angle_beta   90.00
_cell.angle_gamma   90.00
#
_symmetry.space_group_name_H-M   'P 1'
#
loop_
_entity.id
_entity.type
_entity.pdbx_description
1 polymer ?
#
loop_
_entity_poly.entity_id
_entity_poly.type
_entity_poly.pdbx_seq_one_letter_code
_entity_poly.pdbx_strand_id
1 'polypeptide(L)'
;MQTKEFFELLNNYYWSTIQPIQDRDGIWEYKVDALRHFVRHYIFQRRGGEEYTSIAVAAIDDNRDALADARSWDSQLQEKLSTDFGRWCTQADIKRNPRLDPFSPGEASLLAVLSPSAIGDQTIASWARQLIRSGDLKKARDHLEKIRGVASKISAFYMRDISLLMRPRPCVAADRRQFLQPIDIWTERAADVLAKHDPAYIVPKRRNPAKRRVRAAQILTFEVDNKLQTGQANLGFWVIGARFAQSASEFEAVVREIKGGSGCPRLSRLLKDELKIAEERLDVLRSLIRTVSDY
;
A
#
# COMPACT_ATOMS: atom_id res chain seq x y z
N MET A 1 -10.88 -17.55 16.87
CA MET A 1 -10.55 -16.24 16.28
C MET A 1 -11.63 -15.86 15.30
N GLN A 2 -12.31 -14.74 15.52
CA GLN A 2 -13.31 -14.20 14.60
C GLN A 2 -12.63 -13.64 13.34
N THR A 3 -13.32 -13.60 12.19
CA THR A 3 -12.77 -13.07 10.92
C THR A 3 -12.17 -11.67 11.09
N LYS A 4 -12.80 -10.82 11.90
CA LYS A 4 -12.31 -9.47 12.18
C LYS A 4 -10.94 -9.45 12.87
N GLU A 5 -10.81 -10.18 13.98
CA GLU A 5 -9.56 -10.31 14.74
C GLU A 5 -8.43 -10.82 13.84
N PHE A 6 -8.76 -11.77 12.95
CA PHE A 6 -7.82 -12.32 12.01
C PHE A 6 -7.25 -11.27 11.04
N PHE A 7 -8.12 -10.47 10.42
CA PHE A 7 -7.65 -9.40 9.53
C PHE A 7 -6.93 -8.29 10.29
N GLU A 8 -7.26 -8.02 11.55
CA GLU A 8 -6.49 -7.11 12.40
C GLU A 8 -5.05 -7.62 12.60
N LEU A 9 -4.87 -8.92 12.86
CA LEU A 9 -3.55 -9.52 12.99
C LEU A 9 -2.72 -9.40 11.70
N LEU A 10 -3.30 -9.71 10.54
CA LEU A 10 -2.61 -9.54 9.26
C LEU A 10 -2.23 -8.08 8.97
N ASN A 11 -3.08 -7.14 9.36
CA ASN A 11 -2.79 -5.71 9.23
C ASN A 11 -1.64 -5.32 10.16
N ASN A 12 -1.63 -5.81 11.39
CA ASN A 12 -0.51 -5.59 12.32
C ASN A 12 0.79 -6.14 11.76
N TYR A 13 0.79 -7.38 11.25
CA TYR A 13 1.96 -7.98 10.59
C TYR A 13 2.46 -7.13 9.42
N TYR A 14 1.55 -6.67 8.56
CA TYR A 14 1.90 -5.78 7.46
C TYR A 14 2.63 -4.52 7.93
N TRP A 15 2.09 -3.88 8.96
CA TRP A 15 2.60 -2.61 9.49
C TRP A 15 3.79 -2.76 10.43
N SER A 16 4.08 -3.96 10.93
CA SER A 16 5.27 -4.24 11.76
C SER A 16 6.44 -4.77 10.95
N THR A 17 6.16 -5.43 9.83
CA THR A 17 7.16 -6.25 9.11
C THR A 17 7.38 -5.78 7.68
N ILE A 18 6.33 -5.36 6.97
CA ILE A 18 6.42 -5.01 5.54
C ILE A 18 6.57 -3.50 5.32
N GLN A 19 5.87 -2.69 6.12
CA GLN A 19 6.04 -1.23 6.17
C GLN A 19 6.16 -0.79 7.64
N PRO A 20 7.32 -1.06 8.27
CA PRO A 20 7.54 -0.81 9.69
C PRO A 20 7.52 0.68 10.04
N ILE A 21 7.41 1.01 11.34
CA ILE A 21 7.30 2.39 11.83
C ILE A 21 8.43 3.28 11.32
N GLN A 22 9.67 2.80 11.30
CA GLN A 22 10.82 3.61 10.89
C GLN A 22 10.71 4.10 9.43
N ASP A 23 10.00 3.34 8.59
CA ASP A 23 9.79 3.71 7.19
C ASP A 23 8.63 4.70 7.00
N ARG A 24 7.77 4.87 8.00
CA ARG A 24 6.59 5.74 7.94
C ARG A 24 6.59 6.86 8.97
N ASP A 25 7.65 6.97 9.75
CA ASP A 25 7.81 8.07 10.70
C ASP A 25 7.99 9.38 9.93
N GLY A 26 7.33 10.44 10.38
CA GLY A 26 7.40 11.74 9.74
C GLY A 26 6.75 11.86 8.35
N ILE A 27 6.08 10.83 7.81
CA ILE A 27 5.48 10.93 6.46
C ILE A 27 4.42 12.03 6.35
N TRP A 28 3.80 12.44 7.47
CA TRP A 28 2.79 13.49 7.47
C TRP A 28 3.41 14.89 7.51
N GLU A 29 4.59 15.02 8.10
CA GLU A 29 5.25 16.28 8.44
C GLU A 29 6.42 16.61 7.49
N TYR A 30 7.23 15.61 7.14
CA TYR A 30 8.48 15.80 6.41
C TYR A 30 8.37 15.31 4.97
N LYS A 31 8.53 16.23 4.01
CA LYS A 31 8.44 15.93 2.56
C LYS A 31 9.41 14.84 2.14
N VAL A 32 10.65 14.90 2.63
CA VAL A 32 11.70 13.94 2.29
C VAL A 32 11.34 12.54 2.76
N ASP A 33 10.87 12.37 4.00
CA ASP A 33 10.50 11.04 4.52
C ASP A 33 9.26 10.48 3.82
N ALA A 34 8.29 11.33 3.49
CA ALA A 34 7.14 10.93 2.68
C ALA A 34 7.55 10.49 1.26
N LEU A 35 8.52 11.15 0.63
CA LEU A 35 9.06 10.75 -0.67
C LEU A 35 9.81 9.42 -0.56
N ARG A 36 10.69 9.25 0.43
CA ARG A 36 11.43 8.00 0.69
C ARG A 36 10.47 6.82 0.84
N HIS A 37 9.45 6.99 1.69
CA HIS A 37 8.40 6.00 1.89
C HIS A 37 7.67 5.66 0.58
N PHE A 38 7.26 6.68 -0.18
CA PHE A 38 6.53 6.50 -1.42
C PHE A 38 7.35 5.78 -2.50
N VAL A 39 8.60 6.20 -2.73
CA VAL A 39 9.44 5.57 -3.77
C VAL A 39 9.82 4.14 -3.39
N ARG A 40 10.19 3.91 -2.13
CA ARG A 40 10.62 2.60 -1.62
C ARG A 40 9.49 1.59 -1.75
N HIS A 41 8.36 1.86 -1.10
CA HIS A 41 7.32 0.84 -0.93
C HIS A 41 6.30 0.78 -2.06
N TYR A 42 6.17 1.83 -2.88
CA TYR A 42 5.12 1.90 -3.89
C TYR A 42 5.68 1.92 -5.31
N ILE A 43 6.54 2.89 -5.64
CA ILE A 43 7.02 3.03 -7.03
C ILE A 43 7.92 1.87 -7.43
N PHE A 44 8.87 1.47 -6.57
CA PHE A 44 9.85 0.44 -6.90
C PHE A 44 9.45 -0.96 -6.40
N GLN A 45 9.20 -1.13 -5.09
CA GLN A 45 8.87 -2.45 -4.53
C GLN A 45 7.61 -3.08 -5.16
N ARG A 46 6.47 -2.37 -5.16
CA ARG A 46 5.19 -2.92 -5.69
C ARG A 46 5.12 -3.03 -7.22
N ARG A 47 6.12 -2.49 -7.92
CA ARG A 47 6.32 -2.66 -9.36
C ARG A 47 7.21 -3.86 -9.69
N GLY A 48 7.86 -4.47 -8.70
CA GLY A 48 8.83 -5.55 -8.92
C GLY A 48 10.21 -5.04 -9.35
N GLY A 49 10.57 -3.82 -8.95
CA GLY A 49 11.93 -3.28 -9.10
C GLY A 49 12.57 -3.09 -7.72
N GLU A 50 12.59 -4.16 -6.92
CA GLU A 50 13.08 -4.14 -5.54
C GLU A 50 14.56 -3.71 -5.46
N GLU A 51 15.34 -4.04 -6.48
CA GLU A 51 16.75 -3.68 -6.64
C GLU A 51 16.98 -2.15 -6.69
N TYR A 52 15.97 -1.37 -7.08
CA TYR A 52 16.06 0.10 -7.12
C TYR A 52 15.69 0.76 -5.80
N THR A 53 15.16 0.03 -4.81
CA THR A 53 14.56 0.64 -3.61
C THR A 53 15.57 1.39 -2.76
N SER A 54 16.73 0.79 -2.48
CA SER A 54 17.82 1.43 -1.74
C SER A 54 18.48 2.56 -2.55
N ILE A 55 18.67 2.34 -3.86
CA ILE A 55 19.24 3.30 -4.81
C ILE A 55 18.41 4.58 -4.87
N ALA A 56 17.08 4.44 -4.99
CA ALA A 56 16.16 5.57 -5.03
C ALA A 56 16.15 6.36 -3.72
N VAL A 57 16.23 5.68 -2.57
CA VAL A 57 16.32 6.33 -1.26
C VAL A 57 17.65 7.07 -1.11
N ALA A 58 18.76 6.49 -1.54
CA ALA A 58 20.07 7.14 -1.49
C ALA A 58 20.11 8.41 -2.37
N ALA A 59 19.53 8.37 -3.57
CA ALA A 59 19.42 9.55 -4.43
C ALA A 59 18.56 10.67 -3.82
N ILE A 60 17.49 10.32 -3.09
CA ILE A 60 16.70 11.29 -2.32
C ILE A 60 17.50 11.85 -1.15
N ASP A 61 18.23 11.00 -0.42
CA ASP A 61 19.02 11.40 0.74
C ASP A 61 20.17 12.36 0.35
N ASP A 62 20.82 12.14 -0.79
CA ASP A 62 21.84 13.07 -1.36
C ASP A 62 21.25 14.45 -1.76
N ASN A 63 19.93 14.54 -1.87
CA ASN A 63 19.19 15.75 -2.24
C ASN A 63 18.29 16.27 -1.10
N ARG A 64 18.47 15.77 0.13
CA ARG A 64 17.58 16.03 1.27
C ARG A 64 17.28 17.50 1.50
N ASP A 65 18.29 18.36 1.59
CA ASP A 65 18.11 19.77 1.92
C ASP A 65 17.31 20.52 0.85
N ALA A 66 17.63 20.25 -0.43
CA ALA A 66 16.93 20.84 -1.56
C ALA A 66 15.49 20.30 -1.72
N LEU A 67 15.24 19.05 -1.30
CA LEU A 67 13.90 18.45 -1.30
C LEU A 67 13.06 18.88 -0.10
N ALA A 68 13.70 19.31 1.00
CA ALA A 68 13.03 19.81 2.18
C ALA A 68 12.44 21.22 1.97
N ASP A 69 13.12 22.10 1.23
CA ASP A 69 12.51 23.36 0.79
C ASP A 69 11.57 23.10 -0.40
N ALA A 70 10.30 23.44 -0.23
CA ALA A 70 9.29 23.25 -1.26
C ALA A 70 9.60 24.14 -2.48
N ARG A 71 10.11 25.36 -2.25
CA ARG A 71 10.27 26.39 -3.30
C ARG A 71 11.33 26.03 -4.33
N SER A 72 12.18 25.05 -4.06
CA SER A 72 13.28 24.59 -4.92
C SER A 72 12.94 23.42 -5.83
N TRP A 73 11.67 23.00 -5.93
CA TRP A 73 11.28 21.89 -6.81
C TRP A 73 11.14 22.32 -8.27
N ASP A 74 12.23 22.83 -8.83
CA ASP A 74 12.35 23.33 -10.19
C ASP A 74 12.94 22.26 -11.14
N SER A 75 13.24 22.66 -12.38
CA SER A 75 13.88 21.78 -13.36
C SER A 75 15.32 21.44 -13.00
N GLN A 76 16.05 22.31 -12.32
CA GLN A 76 17.44 22.04 -11.93
C GLN A 76 17.51 20.93 -10.87
N LEU A 77 16.62 20.97 -9.88
CA LEU A 77 16.52 19.89 -8.89
C LEU A 77 16.09 18.57 -9.52
N GLN A 78 15.20 18.58 -10.52
CA GLN A 78 14.85 17.38 -11.29
C GLN A 78 16.05 16.78 -12.01
N GLU A 79 16.85 17.60 -12.69
CA GLU A 79 18.07 17.14 -13.38
C GLU A 79 19.10 16.60 -12.39
N LYS A 80 19.31 17.28 -11.27
CA LYS A 80 20.21 16.83 -10.20
C LYS A 80 19.78 15.47 -9.64
N LEU A 81 18.51 15.32 -9.25
CA LEU A 81 17.98 14.07 -8.70
C LEU A 81 18.06 12.92 -9.72
N SER A 82 17.75 13.19 -10.99
CA SER A 82 17.91 12.23 -12.10
C SER A 82 19.36 11.77 -12.27
N THR A 83 20.31 12.70 -12.16
CA THR A 83 21.75 12.45 -12.29
C THR A 83 22.27 11.63 -11.12
N ASP A 84 21.91 12.01 -9.88
CA ASP A 84 22.30 11.28 -8.67
C ASP A 84 21.71 9.86 -8.67
N PHE A 85 20.45 9.69 -9.07
CA PHE A 85 19.86 8.36 -9.24
C PHE A 85 20.59 7.52 -10.30
N GLY A 86 20.99 8.14 -11.42
CA GLY A 86 21.81 7.51 -12.45
C GLY A 86 23.18 7.06 -11.92
N ARG A 87 23.84 7.91 -11.13
CA ARG A 87 25.11 7.57 -10.46
C ARG A 87 24.97 6.35 -9.56
N TRP A 88 23.96 6.32 -8.70
CA TRP A 88 23.70 5.18 -7.82
C TRP A 88 23.37 3.90 -8.59
N CYS A 89 22.60 3.99 -9.68
CA CYS A 89 22.35 2.85 -10.57
C CYS A 89 23.66 2.28 -11.13
N THR A 90 24.56 3.15 -11.63
CA THR A 90 25.87 2.74 -12.16
C THR A 90 26.75 2.09 -11.09
N GLN A 91 26.80 2.66 -9.88
CA GLN A 91 27.58 2.10 -8.77
C GLN A 91 27.10 0.72 -8.32
N ALA A 92 25.79 0.48 -8.43
CA ALA A 92 25.17 -0.80 -8.08
C ALA A 92 25.08 -1.79 -9.25
N ASP A 93 25.66 -1.47 -10.41
CA ASP A 93 25.57 -2.26 -11.66
C ASP A 93 24.12 -2.60 -12.07
N ILE A 94 23.22 -1.64 -11.90
CA ILE A 94 21.79 -1.80 -12.22
C ILE A 94 21.43 -0.92 -13.42
N LYS A 95 20.92 -1.56 -14.48
CA LYS A 95 20.55 -0.88 -15.72
C LYS A 95 19.27 -0.06 -15.56
N ARG A 96 19.40 1.26 -15.50
CA ARG A 96 18.29 2.22 -15.50
C ARG A 96 17.29 1.97 -16.66
N ASN A 97 16.00 1.96 -16.35
CA ASN A 97 14.91 1.90 -17.34
C ASN A 97 14.16 3.24 -17.42
N PRO A 98 14.47 4.10 -18.41
CA PRO A 98 13.90 5.45 -18.50
C PRO A 98 12.37 5.50 -18.61
N ARG A 99 11.73 4.45 -19.14
CA ARG A 99 10.27 4.41 -19.30
C ARG A 99 9.52 4.32 -17.97
N LEU A 100 10.18 3.75 -16.96
CA LEU A 100 9.61 3.52 -15.64
C LEU A 100 10.29 4.37 -14.57
N ASP A 101 11.19 5.25 -14.96
CA ASP A 101 11.94 6.02 -14.00
C ASP A 101 11.16 7.26 -13.54
N PRO A 102 10.73 7.32 -12.25
CA PRO A 102 10.02 8.47 -11.72
C PRO A 102 10.91 9.72 -11.63
N PHE A 103 12.24 9.57 -11.66
CA PHE A 103 13.17 10.68 -11.52
C PHE A 103 13.60 11.29 -12.86
N SER A 104 13.31 10.65 -14.01
CA SER A 104 13.67 11.30 -15.27
C SER A 104 12.93 12.64 -15.41
N PRO A 105 13.61 13.74 -15.79
CA PRO A 105 13.03 15.07 -15.85
C PRO A 105 11.80 15.17 -16.76
N GLY A 106 11.04 16.23 -16.57
CA GLY A 106 9.85 16.56 -17.36
C GLY A 106 8.55 16.44 -16.56
N GLU A 107 7.41 16.69 -17.22
CA GLU A 107 6.11 16.85 -16.54
C GLU A 107 5.62 15.61 -15.78
N ALA A 108 6.05 14.42 -16.22
CA ALA A 108 5.73 13.15 -15.56
C ALA A 108 6.74 12.76 -14.46
N SER A 109 7.73 13.60 -14.18
CA SER A 109 8.68 13.34 -13.09
C SER A 109 7.97 13.41 -11.73
N LEU A 110 8.51 12.70 -10.75
CA LEU A 110 8.02 12.69 -9.37
C LEU A 110 7.92 14.10 -8.80
N LEU A 111 8.96 14.92 -8.99
CA LEU A 111 9.01 16.28 -8.45
C LEU A 111 8.06 17.22 -9.20
N ALA A 112 7.91 17.09 -10.53
CA ALA A 112 6.97 17.91 -11.29
C ALA A 112 5.52 17.67 -10.82
N VAL A 113 5.12 16.40 -10.69
CA VAL A 113 3.76 16.03 -10.28
C VAL A 113 3.49 16.37 -8.81
N LEU A 114 4.48 16.27 -7.94
CA LEU A 114 4.33 16.53 -6.50
C LEU A 114 4.83 17.93 -6.09
N SER A 115 5.08 18.82 -7.06
CA SER A 115 5.56 20.17 -6.82
C SER A 115 4.64 20.97 -5.89
N PRO A 116 5.15 22.02 -5.23
CA PRO A 116 4.33 22.85 -4.35
C PRO A 116 3.21 23.57 -5.09
N SER A 117 3.39 23.89 -6.37
CA SER A 117 2.31 24.42 -7.20
C SER A 117 1.18 23.40 -7.42
N ALA A 118 1.47 22.10 -7.32
CA ALA A 118 0.50 21.02 -7.50
C ALA A 118 -0.16 20.55 -6.20
N ILE A 119 0.60 20.43 -5.10
CA ILE A 119 0.12 19.88 -3.82
C ILE A 119 0.30 20.81 -2.60
N GLY A 120 0.79 22.03 -2.82
CA GLY A 120 1.14 22.99 -1.76
C GLY A 120 2.38 22.59 -0.97
N ASP A 121 2.51 23.15 0.23
CA ASP A 121 3.58 22.80 1.17
C ASP A 121 3.38 21.45 1.87
N GLN A 122 2.39 20.67 1.43
CA GLN A 122 2.07 19.38 2.01
C GLN A 122 3.09 18.31 1.60
N THR A 123 3.23 17.28 2.44
CA THR A 123 3.80 16.01 2.00
C THR A 123 2.82 15.26 1.11
N ILE A 124 3.30 14.34 0.28
CA ILE A 124 2.42 13.47 -0.52
C ILE A 124 1.41 12.70 0.35
N ALA A 125 1.78 12.29 1.57
CA ALA A 125 0.89 11.58 2.48
C ALA A 125 -0.18 12.51 3.07
N SER A 126 0.20 13.72 3.51
CA SER A 126 -0.75 14.71 4.03
C SER A 126 -1.71 15.19 2.95
N TRP A 127 -1.24 15.36 1.72
CA TRP A 127 -2.07 15.67 0.56
C TRP A 127 -3.05 14.56 0.21
N ALA A 128 -2.59 13.30 0.15
CA ALA A 128 -3.46 12.17 -0.08
C ALA A 128 -4.53 12.04 1.04
N ARG A 129 -4.12 12.24 2.31
CA ARG A 129 -5.02 12.26 3.46
C ARG A 129 -6.10 13.33 3.33
N GLN A 130 -5.74 14.55 2.90
CA GLN A 130 -6.72 15.61 2.69
C GLN A 130 -7.77 15.19 1.64
N LEU A 131 -7.33 14.69 0.49
CA LEU A 131 -8.24 14.28 -0.59
C LEU A 131 -9.09 13.06 -0.21
N ILE A 132 -8.57 12.14 0.59
CA ILE A 132 -9.36 11.03 1.13
C ILE A 132 -10.45 11.56 2.08
N ARG A 133 -10.12 12.54 2.94
CA ARG A 133 -11.10 13.15 3.86
C ARG A 133 -12.17 13.96 3.14
N SER A 134 -11.82 14.68 2.07
CA SER A 134 -12.78 15.45 1.28
C SER A 134 -13.63 14.60 0.33
N GLY A 135 -13.32 13.30 0.18
CA GLY A 135 -14.01 12.41 -0.75
C GLY A 135 -13.50 12.48 -2.19
N ASP A 136 -12.43 13.24 -2.45
CA ASP A 136 -11.82 13.46 -3.77
C ASP A 136 -10.86 12.34 -4.20
N LEU A 137 -11.20 11.09 -3.90
CA LEU A 137 -10.32 9.92 -4.13
C LEU A 137 -9.94 9.75 -5.62
N LYS A 138 -10.87 10.07 -6.53
CA LYS A 138 -10.58 10.01 -7.97
C LYS A 138 -9.51 11.03 -8.35
N LYS A 139 -9.59 12.26 -7.83
CA LYS A 139 -8.61 13.33 -8.09
C LYS A 139 -7.24 12.93 -7.56
N ALA A 140 -7.17 12.40 -6.34
CA ALA A 140 -5.93 11.91 -5.76
C ALA A 140 -5.29 10.84 -6.66
N ARG A 141 -6.09 9.86 -7.08
CA ARG A 141 -5.63 8.75 -7.92
C ARG A 141 -5.15 9.21 -9.28
N ASP A 142 -5.96 10.01 -9.99
CA ASP A 142 -5.63 10.50 -11.33
C ASP A 142 -4.37 11.37 -11.30
N HIS A 143 -4.15 12.13 -10.23
CA HIS A 143 -2.95 12.95 -10.08
C HIS A 143 -1.70 12.09 -9.83
N LEU A 144 -1.78 11.07 -8.97
CA LEU A 144 -0.68 10.12 -8.76
C LEU A 144 -0.33 9.34 -10.02
N GLU A 145 -1.31 9.00 -10.86
CA GLU A 145 -1.10 8.30 -12.14
C GLU A 145 -0.35 9.13 -13.19
N LYS A 146 -0.15 10.43 -12.97
CA LYS A 146 0.72 11.26 -13.82
C LYS A 146 2.21 10.98 -13.61
N ILE A 147 2.58 10.41 -12.45
CA ILE A 147 3.98 10.09 -12.15
C ILE A 147 4.44 8.94 -13.03
N ARG A 148 5.58 9.10 -13.70
CA ARG A 148 6.14 8.07 -14.57
C ARG A 148 6.33 6.77 -13.80
N GLY A 149 5.77 5.68 -14.33
CA GLY A 149 5.82 4.37 -13.72
C GLY A 149 4.79 4.12 -12.59
N VAL A 150 3.90 5.08 -12.30
CA VAL A 150 2.78 4.91 -11.36
C VAL A 150 1.49 4.70 -12.14
N ALA A 151 0.97 3.48 -12.11
CA ALA A 151 -0.33 3.14 -12.70
C ALA A 151 -1.41 3.01 -11.63
N SER A 152 -2.67 2.87 -12.07
CA SER A 152 -3.85 2.62 -11.23
C SER A 152 -3.69 1.64 -10.07
N LYS A 153 -2.88 0.59 -10.24
CA LYS A 153 -2.60 -0.38 -9.18
C LYS A 153 -1.80 0.25 -8.04
N ILE A 154 -0.73 0.97 -8.38
CA ILE A 154 0.21 1.56 -7.42
C ILE A 154 -0.44 2.74 -6.69
N SER A 155 -1.16 3.60 -7.41
CA SER A 155 -1.91 4.71 -6.81
C SER A 155 -2.99 4.20 -5.85
N ALA A 156 -3.74 3.14 -6.21
CA ALA A 156 -4.72 2.54 -5.31
C ALA A 156 -4.09 1.89 -4.07
N PHE A 157 -2.90 1.25 -4.21
CA PHE A 157 -2.16 0.74 -3.05
C PHE A 157 -1.77 1.85 -2.09
N TYR A 158 -1.24 2.95 -2.61
CA TYR A 158 -0.86 4.09 -1.79
C TYR A 158 -2.05 4.71 -1.06
N MET A 159 -3.15 4.99 -1.77
CA MET A 159 -4.33 5.57 -1.15
C MET A 159 -4.97 4.65 -0.09
N ARG A 160 -5.02 3.33 -0.35
CA ARG A 160 -5.49 2.35 0.64
C ARG A 160 -4.66 2.42 1.91
N ASP A 161 -3.35 2.40 1.76
CA ASP A 161 -2.40 2.36 2.87
C ASP A 161 -2.46 3.67 3.68
N ILE A 162 -2.50 4.84 3.02
CA ILE A 162 -2.74 6.13 3.68
C ILE A 162 -4.08 6.14 4.41
N SER A 163 -5.16 5.64 3.79
CA SER A 163 -6.48 5.58 4.43
C SER A 163 -6.50 4.73 5.70
N LEU A 164 -5.75 3.61 5.73
CA LEU A 164 -5.65 2.72 6.89
C LEU A 164 -4.77 3.29 8.01
N LEU A 165 -3.81 4.16 7.69
CA LEU A 165 -2.96 4.84 8.68
C LEU A 165 -3.67 6.02 9.37
N MET A 166 -4.73 6.56 8.79
CA MET A 166 -5.43 7.75 9.30
C MET A 166 -6.13 7.51 10.65
N ARG A 167 -5.98 8.48 11.56
CA ARG A 167 -6.73 8.59 12.82
C ARG A 167 -7.30 10.02 12.97
N PRO A 168 -8.61 10.20 13.28
CA PRO A 168 -9.66 9.19 13.15
C PRO A 168 -9.80 8.70 11.70
N ARG A 169 -10.41 7.52 11.54
CA ARG A 169 -10.59 6.89 10.23
C ARG A 169 -11.54 7.71 9.36
N PRO A 170 -11.28 7.82 8.05
CA PRO A 170 -12.14 8.59 7.16
C PRO A 170 -13.48 7.88 6.93
N CYS A 171 -14.56 8.66 6.93
CA CYS A 171 -15.85 8.19 6.45
C CYS A 171 -15.91 8.38 4.93
N VAL A 172 -15.56 7.33 4.18
CA VAL A 172 -15.59 7.36 2.71
C VAL A 172 -16.95 6.91 2.20
N ALA A 173 -17.55 7.72 1.33
CA ALA A 173 -18.81 7.42 0.64
C ALA A 173 -18.73 6.08 -0.11
N ALA A 174 -19.81 5.29 -0.06
CA ALA A 174 -19.82 3.90 -0.53
C ALA A 174 -19.39 3.75 -2.00
N ASP A 175 -19.86 4.66 -2.87
CA ASP A 175 -19.52 4.72 -4.31
C ASP A 175 -18.04 5.05 -4.58
N ARG A 176 -17.32 5.61 -3.59
CA ARG A 176 -15.91 5.98 -3.69
C ARG A 176 -14.95 4.95 -3.08
N ARG A 177 -15.43 4.05 -2.22
CA ARG A 177 -14.58 3.04 -1.56
C ARG A 177 -13.81 2.15 -2.53
N GLN A 178 -14.33 1.93 -3.74
CA GLN A 178 -13.66 1.19 -4.81
C GLN A 178 -12.30 1.77 -5.23
N PHE A 179 -12.03 3.07 -4.98
CA PHE A 179 -10.74 3.67 -5.26
C PHE A 179 -9.64 3.26 -4.26
N LEU A 180 -10.03 2.71 -3.10
CA LEU A 180 -9.14 2.17 -2.07
C LEU A 180 -8.93 0.65 -2.19
N GLN A 181 -9.39 0.05 -3.28
CA GLN A 181 -9.34 -1.39 -3.52
C GLN A 181 -8.37 -1.70 -4.67
N PRO A 182 -7.05 -1.75 -4.42
CA PRO A 182 -6.10 -2.15 -5.44
C PRO A 182 -6.35 -3.62 -5.84
N ILE A 183 -6.51 -3.86 -7.13
CA ILE A 183 -6.68 -5.21 -7.69
C ILE A 183 -5.37 -5.65 -8.34
N ASP A 184 -4.69 -6.56 -7.65
CA ASP A 184 -3.51 -7.31 -8.09
C ASP A 184 -3.84 -8.81 -8.21
N ILE A 185 -2.83 -9.67 -8.42
CA ILE A 185 -3.07 -11.09 -8.66
C ILE A 185 -3.69 -11.82 -7.46
N TRP A 186 -3.35 -11.45 -6.23
CA TRP A 186 -3.83 -12.13 -5.01
C TRP A 186 -5.23 -11.66 -4.63
N THR A 187 -5.45 -10.35 -4.68
CA THR A 187 -6.77 -9.75 -4.44
C THR A 187 -7.77 -10.08 -5.55
N GLU A 188 -7.30 -10.25 -6.80
CA GLU A 188 -8.09 -10.83 -7.89
C GLU A 188 -8.57 -12.24 -7.56
N ARG A 189 -7.67 -13.12 -7.13
CA ARG A 189 -8.01 -14.50 -6.75
C ARG A 189 -8.95 -14.53 -5.55
N ALA A 190 -8.73 -13.67 -4.56
CA ALA A 190 -9.62 -13.59 -3.40
C ALA A 190 -11.03 -13.20 -3.83
N ALA A 191 -11.18 -12.13 -4.63
CA ALA A 191 -12.46 -11.69 -5.14
C ALA A 191 -13.17 -12.79 -5.96
N ASP A 192 -12.43 -13.52 -6.80
CA ASP A 192 -12.98 -14.63 -7.59
C ASP A 192 -13.48 -15.78 -6.69
N VAL A 193 -12.79 -16.09 -5.59
CA VAL A 193 -13.23 -17.09 -4.60
C VAL A 193 -14.43 -16.58 -3.78
N LEU A 194 -14.42 -15.31 -3.37
CA LEU A 194 -15.48 -14.69 -2.60
C LEU A 194 -16.79 -14.64 -3.38
N ALA A 195 -16.71 -14.41 -4.68
CA ALA A 195 -17.87 -14.36 -5.56
C ALA A 195 -18.39 -15.75 -6.01
N LYS A 196 -17.68 -16.84 -5.68
CA LYS A 196 -18.10 -18.19 -6.06
C LYS A 196 -19.45 -18.49 -5.39
N HIS A 197 -20.47 -18.82 -6.19
CA HIS A 197 -21.90 -18.96 -5.86
C HIS A 197 -22.75 -17.68 -5.81
N ASP A 198 -22.21 -16.53 -6.21
CA ASP A 198 -23.02 -15.36 -6.54
C ASP A 198 -23.56 -15.53 -7.98
N PRO A 199 -24.87 -15.74 -8.19
CA PRO A 199 -25.44 -15.93 -9.52
C PRO A 199 -25.30 -14.69 -10.42
N ALA A 200 -24.99 -13.52 -9.88
CA ALA A 200 -24.67 -12.32 -10.64
C ALA A 200 -23.19 -12.24 -11.07
N TYR A 201 -22.34 -13.17 -10.61
CA TYR A 201 -20.90 -13.15 -10.89
C TYR A 201 -20.55 -13.87 -12.21
N ILE A 202 -20.71 -13.14 -13.32
CA ILE A 202 -20.18 -13.56 -14.62
C ILE A 202 -18.73 -13.12 -14.71
N VAL A 203 -17.77 -14.06 -14.74
CA VAL A 203 -16.35 -13.76 -14.96
C VAL A 203 -16.16 -13.28 -16.41
N PRO A 204 -15.93 -11.98 -16.67
CA PRO A 204 -15.69 -11.53 -18.03
C PRO A 204 -14.27 -11.95 -18.45
N LYS A 205 -14.08 -12.25 -19.74
CA LYS A 205 -12.76 -12.55 -20.34
C LYS A 205 -11.76 -11.42 -20.01
N ARG A 206 -10.46 -11.75 -19.91
CA ARG A 206 -9.38 -10.89 -19.35
C ARG A 206 -9.34 -9.48 -20.00
N ARG A 207 -8.98 -8.46 -19.20
CA ARG A 207 -8.71 -7.02 -19.53
C ARG A 207 -9.89 -6.03 -19.63
N ASN A 208 -11.05 -6.29 -19.01
CA ASN A 208 -12.12 -5.26 -18.92
C ASN A 208 -11.98 -4.40 -17.63
N PRO A 209 -11.91 -3.05 -17.70
CA PRO A 209 -11.95 -2.17 -16.52
C PRO A 209 -13.16 -2.40 -15.60
N ALA A 210 -14.31 -2.80 -16.15
CA ALA A 210 -15.48 -3.20 -15.37
C ALA A 210 -15.17 -4.40 -14.45
N LYS A 211 -14.29 -5.32 -14.86
CA LYS A 211 -13.91 -6.49 -14.07
C LYS A 211 -13.22 -6.12 -12.76
N ARG A 212 -12.34 -5.11 -12.78
CA ARG A 212 -11.66 -4.63 -11.58
C ARG A 212 -12.64 -4.00 -10.60
N ARG A 213 -13.64 -3.28 -11.11
CA ARG A 213 -14.72 -2.71 -10.28
C ARG A 213 -15.56 -3.80 -9.62
N VAL A 214 -15.96 -4.83 -10.36
CA VAL A 214 -16.72 -5.96 -9.79
C VAL A 214 -15.90 -6.65 -8.70
N ARG A 215 -14.62 -6.95 -8.94
CA ARG A 215 -13.74 -7.58 -7.93
C ARG A 215 -13.53 -6.71 -6.70
N ALA A 216 -13.33 -5.41 -6.88
CA ALA A 216 -13.28 -4.45 -5.78
C ALA A 216 -14.58 -4.46 -4.98
N ALA A 217 -15.75 -4.50 -5.65
CA ALA A 217 -17.04 -4.58 -4.98
C ALA A 217 -17.18 -5.87 -4.16
N GLN A 218 -16.73 -7.02 -4.66
CA GLN A 218 -16.77 -8.29 -3.92
C GLN A 218 -15.92 -8.25 -2.64
N ILE A 219 -14.74 -7.63 -2.69
CA ILE A 219 -13.91 -7.41 -1.49
C ILE A 219 -14.61 -6.43 -0.53
N LEU A 220 -15.23 -5.37 -1.04
CA LEU A 220 -15.97 -4.40 -0.22
C LEU A 220 -17.18 -5.02 0.49
N THR A 221 -17.95 -5.86 -0.21
CA THR A 221 -19.06 -6.60 0.39
C THR A 221 -18.55 -7.48 1.53
N PHE A 222 -17.48 -8.23 1.30
CA PHE A 222 -16.84 -9.03 2.34
C PHE A 222 -16.37 -8.17 3.53
N GLU A 223 -15.81 -6.99 3.29
CA GLU A 223 -15.40 -6.07 4.35
C GLU A 223 -16.60 -5.58 5.17
N VAL A 224 -17.71 -5.21 4.52
CA VAL A 224 -18.93 -4.77 5.19
C VAL A 224 -19.52 -5.90 6.04
N ASP A 225 -19.68 -7.09 5.48
CA ASP A 225 -20.30 -8.24 6.15
C ASP A 225 -19.50 -8.67 7.39
N ASN A 226 -18.17 -8.50 7.34
CA ASN A 226 -17.26 -8.86 8.44
C ASN A 226 -16.87 -7.67 9.33
N LYS A 227 -17.53 -6.51 9.18
CA LYS A 227 -17.26 -5.28 9.97
C LYS A 227 -15.78 -4.86 9.93
N LEU A 228 -15.14 -5.07 8.78
CA LEU A 228 -13.77 -4.66 8.49
C LEU A 228 -13.76 -3.23 7.96
N GLN A 229 -12.62 -2.56 8.09
CA GLN A 229 -12.43 -1.27 7.43
C GLN A 229 -12.26 -1.44 5.93
N THR A 230 -12.60 -0.40 5.19
CA THR A 230 -12.28 -0.31 3.77
C THR A 230 -10.79 -0.49 3.52
N GLY A 231 -10.44 -1.51 2.73
CA GLY A 231 -9.07 -1.86 2.37
C GLY A 231 -8.40 -2.86 3.31
N GLN A 232 -9.00 -3.17 4.46
CA GLN A 232 -8.42 -4.07 5.45
C GLN A 232 -8.40 -5.53 4.96
N ALA A 233 -9.47 -5.99 4.30
CA ALA A 233 -9.50 -7.32 3.73
C ALA A 233 -8.56 -7.43 2.54
N ASN A 234 -8.53 -6.38 1.71
CA ASN A 234 -7.62 -6.27 0.58
C ASN A 234 -6.15 -6.44 1.01
N LEU A 235 -5.72 -5.72 2.04
CA LEU A 235 -4.39 -5.82 2.62
C LEU A 235 -4.14 -7.23 3.17
N GLY A 236 -5.09 -7.80 3.90
CA GLY A 236 -4.94 -9.16 4.44
C GLY A 236 -4.81 -10.23 3.37
N PHE A 237 -5.66 -10.22 2.35
CA PHE A 237 -5.54 -11.16 1.22
C PHE A 237 -4.21 -11.00 0.49
N TRP A 238 -3.73 -9.76 0.32
CA TRP A 238 -2.41 -9.52 -0.22
C TRP A 238 -1.31 -10.15 0.61
N VAL A 239 -1.34 -9.97 1.94
CA VAL A 239 -0.35 -10.55 2.87
C VAL A 239 -0.35 -12.08 2.79
N ILE A 240 -1.53 -12.71 2.85
CA ILE A 240 -1.63 -14.17 2.72
C ILE A 240 -0.99 -14.64 1.42
N GLY A 241 -1.38 -14.05 0.29
CA GLY A 241 -0.88 -14.46 -1.02
C GLY A 241 0.61 -14.20 -1.21
N ALA A 242 1.09 -13.02 -0.82
CA ALA A 242 2.46 -12.59 -1.10
C ALA A 242 3.51 -13.13 -0.11
N ARG A 243 3.10 -13.53 1.10
CA ARG A 243 4.04 -13.93 2.17
C ARG A 243 3.88 -15.36 2.65
N PHE A 244 2.67 -15.90 2.63
CA PHE A 244 2.36 -17.16 3.31
C PHE A 244 1.97 -18.28 2.36
N ALA A 245 1.23 -17.98 1.30
CA ALA A 245 0.80 -18.98 0.35
C ALA A 245 1.97 -19.41 -0.55
N GLN A 246 2.23 -20.72 -0.58
CA GLN A 246 3.23 -21.35 -1.45
C GLN A 246 2.70 -21.53 -2.88
N SER A 247 1.37 -21.51 -3.06
CA SER A 247 0.73 -21.68 -4.36
C SER A 247 -0.61 -20.96 -4.47
N ALA A 248 -1.08 -20.79 -5.72
CA ALA A 248 -2.42 -20.27 -6.00
C ALA A 248 -3.53 -21.13 -5.36
N SER A 249 -3.38 -22.46 -5.43
CA SER A 249 -4.36 -23.41 -4.90
C SER A 249 -4.45 -23.33 -3.37
N GLU A 250 -3.30 -23.21 -2.70
CA GLU A 250 -3.26 -23.04 -1.24
C GLU A 250 -3.91 -21.73 -0.81
N PHE A 251 -3.59 -20.64 -1.50
CA PHE A 251 -4.22 -19.34 -1.28
C PHE A 251 -5.75 -19.42 -1.40
N GLU A 252 -6.27 -20.00 -2.48
CA GLU A 252 -7.70 -20.13 -2.70
C GLU A 252 -8.38 -21.02 -1.65
N ALA A 253 -7.71 -22.07 -1.17
CA ALA A 253 -8.21 -22.91 -0.09
C ALA A 253 -8.36 -22.11 1.22
N VAL A 254 -7.35 -21.28 1.55
CA VAL A 254 -7.41 -20.39 2.71
C VAL A 254 -8.56 -19.39 2.59
N VAL A 255 -8.74 -18.75 1.43
CA VAL A 255 -9.85 -17.79 1.24
C VAL A 255 -11.22 -18.48 1.37
N ARG A 256 -11.35 -19.74 0.92
CA ARG A 256 -12.58 -20.54 1.12
C ARG A 256 -12.85 -20.81 2.60
N GLU A 257 -11.83 -21.15 3.38
CA GLU A 257 -11.96 -21.36 4.83
C GLU A 257 -12.39 -20.06 5.55
N ILE A 258 -11.79 -18.93 5.19
CA ILE A 258 -12.16 -17.60 5.71
C ILE A 258 -13.63 -17.30 5.38
N LYS A 259 -14.05 -17.51 4.12
CA LYS A 259 -15.43 -17.28 3.68
C LYS A 259 -16.44 -18.19 4.41
N GLY A 260 -16.07 -19.45 4.63
CA GLY A 260 -16.94 -20.46 5.25
C GLY A 260 -17.11 -20.32 6.76
N GLY A 261 -16.37 -19.42 7.42
CA GLY A 261 -16.41 -19.24 8.88
C GLY A 261 -15.83 -20.40 9.68
N SER A 262 -15.30 -21.43 9.03
CA SER A 262 -14.56 -22.53 9.65
C SER A 262 -13.21 -21.98 10.10
N GLY A 263 -13.03 -21.75 11.42
CA GLY A 263 -11.81 -21.15 11.98
C GLY A 263 -10.55 -21.69 11.30
N CYS A 264 -9.82 -20.83 10.59
CA CYS A 264 -8.99 -21.18 9.42
C CYS A 264 -7.76 -22.05 9.76
N PRO A 265 -7.82 -23.39 9.75
CA PRO A 265 -6.76 -24.23 10.32
C PRO A 265 -5.51 -24.24 9.43
N ARG A 266 -5.68 -24.13 8.12
CA ARG A 266 -4.54 -24.01 7.19
C ARG A 266 -3.78 -22.73 7.43
N LEU A 267 -4.50 -21.65 7.69
CA LEU A 267 -3.93 -20.35 7.91
C LEU A 267 -3.25 -20.26 9.28
N SER A 268 -3.86 -20.82 10.33
CA SER A 268 -3.18 -20.97 11.63
C SER A 268 -1.90 -21.78 11.51
N ARG A 269 -1.82 -22.75 10.60
CA ARG A 269 -0.59 -23.49 10.30
C ARG A 269 0.42 -22.64 9.54
N LEU A 270 -0.01 -21.91 8.50
CA LEU A 270 0.85 -21.02 7.71
C LEU A 270 1.46 -19.89 8.54
N LEU A 271 0.70 -19.42 9.52
CA LEU A 271 1.09 -18.33 10.39
C LEU A 271 1.66 -18.82 11.71
N LYS A 272 1.83 -20.14 11.94
CA LYS A 272 2.10 -20.69 13.27
C LYS A 272 3.29 -20.03 13.97
N ASP A 273 4.36 -19.78 13.23
CA ASP A 273 5.58 -19.19 13.77
C ASP A 273 5.45 -17.66 13.97
N GLU A 274 4.82 -16.96 13.01
CA GLU A 274 4.57 -15.51 13.10
C GLU A 274 3.50 -15.15 14.14
N LEU A 275 2.45 -15.97 14.25
CA LEU A 275 1.42 -15.87 15.28
C LEU A 275 2.04 -16.11 16.64
N LYS A 276 2.88 -17.14 16.80
CA LYS A 276 3.56 -17.42 18.06
C LYS A 276 4.43 -16.24 18.49
N ILE A 277 5.21 -15.66 17.58
CA ILE A 277 6.03 -14.46 17.87
C ILE A 277 5.13 -13.26 18.20
N ALA A 278 4.03 -13.06 17.49
CA ALA A 278 3.11 -11.95 17.74
C ALA A 278 2.35 -12.11 19.07
N GLU A 279 1.93 -13.33 19.41
CA GLU A 279 1.28 -13.70 20.67
C GLU A 279 2.25 -13.52 21.85
N GLU A 280 3.49 -14.00 21.74
CA GLU A 280 4.53 -13.79 22.75
C GLU A 280 4.77 -12.28 22.98
N ARG A 281 4.82 -11.47 21.93
CA ARG A 281 4.95 -10.00 22.04
C ARG A 281 3.74 -9.35 22.69
N LEU A 282 2.53 -9.79 22.35
CA LEU A 282 1.29 -9.29 22.95
C LEU A 282 1.19 -9.65 24.43
N ASP A 283 1.61 -10.86 24.82
CA ASP A 283 1.60 -11.29 26.21
C ASP A 283 2.64 -10.56 27.07
N VAL A 284 3.81 -10.25 26.50
CA VAL A 284 4.79 -9.35 27.13
C VAL A 284 4.20 -7.95 27.33
N LEU A 285 3.53 -7.39 26.32
CA LEU A 285 2.89 -6.07 26.46
C LEU A 285 1.75 -6.08 27.49
N ARG A 286 0.94 -7.14 27.52
CA ARG A 286 -0.12 -7.32 28.52
C ARG A 286 0.42 -7.47 29.93
N SER A 287 1.53 -8.20 30.11
CA SER A 287 2.16 -8.34 31.43
C SER A 287 2.70 -6.99 31.91
N LEU A 288 3.35 -6.22 31.03
CA LEU A 288 3.81 -4.86 31.35
C LEU A 288 2.66 -3.91 31.73
N ILE A 289 1.53 -3.96 31.03
CA ILE A 289 0.35 -3.13 31.35
C ILE A 289 -0.23 -3.51 32.72
N ARG A 290 -0.29 -4.80 33.06
CA ARG A 290 -0.74 -5.26 34.40
C ARG A 290 0.20 -4.76 35.49
N THR A 291 1.51 -4.90 35.29
CA THR A 291 2.50 -4.41 36.24
C THR A 291 2.41 -2.90 36.47
N VAL A 292 2.04 -2.11 35.46
CA VAL A 292 1.86 -0.65 35.59
C VAL A 292 0.51 -0.27 36.19
N SER A 293 -0.50 -1.14 36.12
CA SER A 293 -1.84 -0.89 36.69
C SER A 293 -1.96 -1.28 38.16
N ASP A 294 -0.97 -2.01 38.69
CA ASP A 294 -0.87 -2.45 40.09
C ASP A 294 0.01 -1.50 40.95
N TYR A 295 0.41 -0.33 40.40
CA TYR A 295 1.03 0.80 41.10
C TYR A 295 0.15 2.04 41.00
#